data_AF-A0A0G4LKD9-F1
#
_entry.id   AF-A0A0G4LKD9-F1
#
_cell.length_a   1.000
_cell.length_b   1.000
_cell.length_c   1.000
_cell.angle_alpha   90.00
_cell.angle_beta   90.00
_cell.angle_gamma   90.00
#
_symmetry.space_group_name_H-M   'P 1'
#
loop_
_entity.id
_entity.type
_entity.pdbx_description
1 polymer ?
#
loop_
_entity_poly.entity_id
_entity_poly.type
_entity_poly.pdbx_seq_one_letter_code
_entity_poly.pdbx_strand_id
1 'polypeptide(L)'
;FVADPQLIDPHSYPDRPWLLSELTVLITDNYLRKGYRQLRTQLQPDSVFFLGDLFDGGREWKTAVGDFSDPRWAAGHRPKSEQKHVKTWNKKYGEGFWLKEYARFSDMFIKDWNTGGEQPGPWQRGRKLVAGLPGNHDLGFGDEIKIPVRDRFSAFFGDGNRVDVIGNHTIVSVDTVSLSADSSDALTRADLKSIYEPANIFLQNVQSLKQKAVEKELRFWRGEVGEVAFKHEVEDVSRPNLDNVPHLNPDKANGDFPTILLSHVPLYRDPGTPCGPLREHWPPLPKPAGLTEPVKPDHRNAISVSRGYQYQNVLSEEDSVKLVKSIGNVVHAFSGDDHDYCEVVHSDSKNKVREITVKSLNMAMGVPTPGFVM
;
A
#
# COMPACT_ATOMS: atom_id res chain seq x y z
N PHE A 1 -6.39 5.17 -8.10
CA PHE A 1 -5.19 4.75 -7.37
C PHE A 1 -4.08 5.76 -7.56
N VAL A 2 -3.38 6.09 -6.48
CA VAL A 2 -2.24 7.03 -6.43
C VAL A 2 -1.12 6.31 -5.68
N ALA A 3 0.13 6.43 -6.12
CA ALA A 3 1.26 5.77 -5.47
C ALA A 3 2.41 6.75 -5.24
N ASP A 4 3.23 6.43 -4.24
CA ASP A 4 4.52 7.05 -3.96
C ASP A 4 4.50 8.59 -3.99
N PRO A 5 3.60 9.26 -3.24
CA PRO A 5 3.74 10.68 -3.06
C PRO A 5 5.07 11.00 -2.36
N GLN A 6 5.63 10.08 -1.56
CA GLN A 6 6.96 10.12 -0.92
C GLN A 6 7.39 11.53 -0.57
N LEU A 7 6.72 12.13 0.42
CA LEU A 7 7.01 13.51 0.81
C LEU A 7 8.49 13.66 1.16
N ILE A 8 9.19 14.45 0.33
CA ILE A 8 10.62 14.68 0.47
C ILE A 8 10.91 15.37 1.79
N ASP A 9 11.97 14.94 2.45
CA ASP A 9 12.40 15.41 3.76
C ASP A 9 13.94 15.36 3.88
N PRO A 10 14.53 15.75 5.02
CA PRO A 10 15.98 15.71 5.21
C PRO A 10 16.65 14.33 5.08
N HIS A 11 15.90 13.23 5.10
CA HIS A 11 16.41 11.86 4.88
C HIS A 11 16.57 11.54 3.40
N SER A 12 15.76 12.17 2.52
CA SER A 12 15.83 11.99 1.06
C SER A 12 17.20 12.34 0.48
N TYR A 13 17.76 13.46 0.96
CA TYR A 13 19.04 13.99 0.49
C TYR A 13 19.88 14.48 1.68
N PRO A 14 20.48 13.57 2.47
CA PRO A 14 21.03 13.94 3.78
C PRO A 14 22.32 14.74 3.72
N ASP A 15 23.01 14.72 2.59
CA ASP A 15 24.20 15.54 2.33
C ASP A 15 23.83 16.90 1.67
N ARG A 16 22.53 17.19 1.47
CA ARG A 16 22.06 18.45 0.86
C ARG A 16 22.08 19.59 1.89
N PRO A 17 22.64 20.76 1.56
CA PRO A 17 22.56 21.94 2.42
C PRO A 17 21.12 22.34 2.74
N TRP A 18 20.89 22.83 3.97
CA TRP A 18 19.53 23.10 4.48
C TRP A 18 18.69 24.01 3.57
N LEU A 19 19.27 25.09 3.02
CA LEU A 19 18.57 26.00 2.08
C LEU A 19 18.07 25.28 0.84
N LEU A 20 18.89 24.37 0.29
CA LEU A 20 18.51 23.60 -0.90
C LEU A 20 17.49 22.53 -0.55
N SER A 21 17.54 21.93 0.64
CA SER A 21 16.48 21.00 1.10
C SER A 21 15.14 21.71 1.23
N GLU A 22 15.08 22.87 1.88
CA GLU A 22 13.83 23.64 2.03
C GLU A 22 13.25 24.04 0.66
N LEU A 23 14.11 24.49 -0.27
CA LEU A 23 13.68 24.80 -1.63
C LEU A 23 13.16 23.55 -2.37
N THR A 24 13.80 22.40 -2.16
CA THR A 24 13.37 21.13 -2.76
C THR A 24 11.98 20.76 -2.29
N VAL A 25 11.78 20.76 -0.96
CA VAL A 25 10.48 20.51 -0.32
C VAL A 25 9.41 21.45 -0.86
N LEU A 26 9.70 22.75 -0.95
CA LEU A 26 8.77 23.73 -1.50
C LEU A 26 8.38 23.44 -2.95
N ILE A 27 9.34 23.07 -3.80
CA ILE A 27 9.07 22.77 -5.21
C ILE A 27 8.24 21.50 -5.35
N THR A 28 8.63 20.42 -4.67
CA THR A 28 7.93 19.12 -4.73
C THR A 28 6.53 19.22 -4.16
N ASP A 29 6.33 19.97 -3.07
CA ASP A 29 5.00 20.18 -2.47
C ASP A 29 4.07 20.95 -3.39
N ASN A 30 4.59 21.99 -4.04
CA ASN A 30 3.80 22.74 -5.00
C ASN A 30 3.43 21.90 -6.22
N TYR A 31 4.33 21.02 -6.66
CA TYR A 31 4.07 20.08 -7.73
C TYR A 31 2.97 19.07 -7.34
N LEU A 32 3.13 18.39 -6.21
CA LEU A 32 2.18 17.41 -5.69
C LEU A 32 0.80 18.03 -5.44
N ARG A 33 0.76 19.20 -4.77
CA ARG A 33 -0.49 19.93 -4.49
C ARG A 33 -1.21 20.30 -5.78
N LYS A 34 -0.50 20.78 -6.81
CA LYS A 34 -1.09 21.11 -8.11
C LYS A 34 -1.60 19.86 -8.83
N GLY A 35 -0.79 18.81 -8.92
CA GLY A 35 -1.14 17.55 -9.58
C GLY A 35 -2.37 16.91 -8.95
N TYR A 36 -2.36 16.76 -7.62
CA TYR A 36 -3.47 16.17 -6.89
C TYR A 36 -4.73 17.04 -6.94
N ARG A 37 -4.60 18.37 -6.90
CA ARG A 37 -5.74 19.27 -7.11
C ARG A 37 -6.36 19.10 -8.50
N GLN A 38 -5.56 18.95 -9.56
CA GLN A 38 -6.09 18.68 -10.90
C GLN A 38 -6.82 17.34 -10.95
N LEU A 39 -6.24 16.28 -10.37
CA LEU A 39 -6.92 14.97 -10.24
C LEU A 39 -8.30 15.13 -9.58
N ARG A 40 -8.37 15.81 -8.43
CA ARG A 40 -9.64 15.99 -7.71
C ARG A 40 -10.65 16.90 -8.41
N THR A 41 -10.20 17.94 -9.11
CA THR A 41 -11.10 18.95 -9.70
C THR A 41 -11.55 18.60 -11.11
N GLN A 42 -10.73 17.89 -11.88
CA GLN A 42 -11.04 17.50 -13.26
C GLN A 42 -11.73 16.15 -13.33
N LEU A 43 -11.25 15.17 -12.56
CA LEU A 43 -11.76 13.79 -12.60
C LEU A 43 -12.78 13.51 -11.50
N GLN A 44 -12.79 14.31 -10.43
CA GLN A 44 -13.73 14.23 -9.31
C GLN A 44 -13.99 12.79 -8.83
N PRO A 45 -12.93 12.01 -8.50
CA PRO A 45 -13.11 10.63 -8.11
C PRO A 45 -13.89 10.55 -6.79
N ASP A 46 -14.84 9.61 -6.74
CA ASP A 46 -15.54 9.24 -5.51
C ASP A 46 -14.63 8.55 -4.52
N SER A 47 -13.66 7.76 -5.01
CA SER A 47 -12.73 7.02 -4.18
C SER A 47 -11.28 7.18 -4.61
N VAL A 48 -10.40 7.46 -3.66
CA VAL A 48 -8.94 7.51 -3.86
C VAL A 48 -8.26 6.59 -2.87
N PHE A 49 -7.44 5.68 -3.40
CA PHE A 49 -6.60 4.76 -2.64
C PHE A 49 -5.14 5.11 -2.91
N PHE A 50 -4.38 5.35 -1.85
CA PHE A 50 -2.93 5.47 -1.88
C PHE A 50 -2.28 4.10 -1.74
N LEU A 51 -1.24 3.83 -2.52
CA LEU A 51 -0.56 2.54 -2.61
C LEU A 51 0.79 2.54 -1.87
N GLY A 52 0.82 3.08 -0.66
CA GLY A 52 2.03 3.15 0.16
C GLY A 52 2.96 4.30 -0.20
N ASP A 53 4.04 4.34 0.58
CA ASP A 53 5.13 5.29 0.49
C ASP A 53 4.64 6.74 0.54
N LEU A 54 3.91 7.03 1.62
CA LEU A 54 3.37 8.36 1.87
C LEU A 54 4.48 9.36 2.18
N PHE A 55 5.49 8.89 2.93
CA PHE A 55 6.68 9.63 3.30
C PHE A 55 7.92 8.98 2.71
N ASP A 56 8.98 9.76 2.50
CA ASP A 56 10.28 9.20 2.12
C ASP A 56 11.06 8.68 3.35
N GLY A 57 11.11 9.47 4.43
CA GLY A 57 11.78 9.12 5.69
C GLY A 57 10.90 8.50 6.77
N GLY A 58 9.68 8.05 6.47
CA GLY A 58 8.67 7.66 7.48
C GLY A 58 9.17 6.64 8.51
N ARG A 59 9.97 5.66 8.04
CA ARG A 59 10.62 4.62 8.86
C ARG A 59 11.80 5.11 9.73
N GLU A 60 12.35 6.27 9.40
CA GLU A 60 13.58 6.80 10.01
C GLU A 60 13.32 7.72 11.22
N TRP A 61 12.06 8.14 11.43
CA TRP A 61 11.72 9.09 12.51
C TRP A 61 11.37 8.37 13.80
N LYS A 62 12.15 8.65 14.85
CA LYS A 62 12.00 8.00 16.17
C LYS A 62 10.59 8.18 16.75
N THR A 63 10.00 7.10 17.22
CA THR A 63 8.65 7.09 17.82
C THR A 63 8.65 7.63 19.25
N ALA A 64 7.51 8.10 19.73
CA ALA A 64 7.35 8.53 21.13
C ALA A 64 7.47 7.37 22.13
N VAL A 65 7.01 6.19 21.72
CA VAL A 65 6.99 4.96 22.54
C VAL A 65 7.56 3.78 21.75
N GLY A 66 7.97 2.74 22.48
CA GLY A 66 8.52 1.51 21.92
C GLY A 66 10.01 1.56 21.60
N ASP A 67 10.56 0.39 21.25
CA ASP A 67 11.96 0.24 20.88
C ASP A 67 12.18 0.63 19.42
N PHE A 68 13.04 1.64 19.21
CA PHE A 68 13.38 2.16 17.88
C PHE A 68 14.76 1.66 17.40
N SER A 69 15.42 0.78 18.16
CA SER A 69 16.69 0.20 17.75
C SER A 69 16.53 -0.67 16.50
N ASP A 70 17.55 -0.66 15.64
CA ASP A 70 17.60 -1.61 14.52
C ASP A 70 17.75 -3.03 15.10
N PRO A 71 17.07 -4.03 14.54
CA PRO A 71 17.19 -5.39 15.04
C PRO A 71 18.62 -5.91 14.89
N ARG A 72 19.04 -6.81 15.78
CA ARG A 72 20.44 -7.27 15.85
C ARG A 72 20.92 -7.93 14.56
N TRP A 73 20.03 -8.57 13.81
CA TRP A 73 20.36 -9.21 12.54
C TRP A 73 20.46 -8.23 11.36
N ALA A 74 19.96 -7.00 11.50
CA ALA A 74 20.14 -5.93 10.51
C ALA A 74 21.47 -5.17 10.68
N ALA A 75 22.31 -5.59 11.64
CA ALA A 75 23.58 -4.95 11.92
C ALA A 75 24.49 -4.93 10.69
N GLY A 76 24.79 -3.73 10.19
CA GLY A 76 25.65 -3.53 9.03
C GLY A 76 24.93 -3.59 7.68
N HIS A 77 23.62 -3.86 7.63
CA HIS A 77 22.85 -3.81 6.39
C HIS A 77 22.66 -2.38 5.88
N ARG A 78 22.51 -1.41 6.79
CA ARG A 78 22.35 0.01 6.43
C ARG A 78 23.53 0.51 5.59
N PRO A 79 23.31 1.24 4.48
CA PRO A 79 24.38 1.79 3.65
C PRO A 79 25.36 2.69 4.42
N LYS A 80 26.66 2.62 4.08
CA LYS A 80 27.70 3.46 4.73
C LYS A 80 27.43 4.96 4.61
N SER A 81 26.79 5.39 3.51
CA SER A 81 26.38 6.78 3.29
C SER A 81 25.38 7.28 4.34
N GLU A 82 24.54 6.39 4.88
CA GLU A 82 23.52 6.74 5.87
C GLU A 82 24.02 6.53 7.31
N GLN A 83 24.90 5.56 7.56
CA GLN A 83 25.40 5.25 8.91
C GLN A 83 25.95 6.49 9.65
N LYS A 84 26.62 7.41 8.92
CA LYS A 84 27.12 8.67 9.48
C LYS A 84 26.01 9.61 10.00
N HIS A 85 24.79 9.48 9.47
CA HIS A 85 23.66 10.37 9.74
C HIS A 85 22.72 9.84 10.82
N VAL A 86 22.63 8.53 11.03
CA VAL A 86 21.70 7.87 11.97
C VAL A 86 21.69 8.52 13.36
N LYS A 87 22.87 8.80 13.94
CA LYS A 87 22.95 9.44 15.27
C LYS A 87 22.31 10.82 15.29
N THR A 88 22.50 11.58 14.21
CA THR A 88 21.92 12.93 14.05
C THR A 88 20.42 12.83 13.80
N TRP A 89 19.98 11.89 12.96
CA TRP A 89 18.58 11.65 12.67
C TRP A 89 17.80 11.28 13.93
N ASN A 90 18.26 10.27 14.67
CA ASN A 90 17.63 9.83 15.93
C ASN A 90 17.56 10.93 17.01
N LYS A 91 18.43 11.95 16.92
CA LYS A 91 18.42 13.10 17.83
C LYS A 91 17.48 14.22 17.37
N LYS A 92 17.38 14.46 16.06
CA LYS A 92 16.67 15.61 15.48
C LYS A 92 15.23 15.29 15.06
N TYR A 93 15.01 14.07 14.57
CA TYR A 93 13.77 13.66 13.92
C TYR A 93 13.11 12.55 14.75
N GLY A 94 12.18 12.97 15.59
CA GLY A 94 11.34 12.07 16.39
C GLY A 94 9.86 12.31 16.13
N GLU A 95 9.02 11.93 17.09
CA GLU A 95 7.57 12.01 16.97
C GLU A 95 7.06 13.39 16.56
N GLY A 96 7.59 14.46 17.15
CA GLY A 96 7.18 15.83 16.81
C GLY A 96 7.52 16.24 15.38
N PHE A 97 8.50 15.60 14.74
CA PHE A 97 8.78 15.77 13.31
C PHE A 97 7.78 14.96 12.48
N TRP A 98 7.55 13.69 12.86
CA TRP A 98 6.56 12.83 12.19
C TRP A 98 5.16 13.46 12.18
N LEU A 99 4.71 14.05 13.29
CA LEU A 99 3.42 14.74 13.37
C LEU A 99 3.32 15.97 12.44
N LYS A 100 4.43 16.66 12.19
CA LYS A 100 4.47 17.78 11.23
C LYS A 100 4.34 17.27 9.80
N GLU A 101 5.02 16.18 9.47
CA GLU A 101 4.93 15.56 8.15
C GLU A 101 3.55 14.95 7.92
N TYR A 102 2.93 14.33 8.94
CA TYR A 102 1.53 13.93 8.91
C TYR A 102 0.59 15.11 8.67
N ALA A 103 0.81 16.25 9.32
CA ALA A 103 0.04 17.45 9.09
C ALA A 103 0.25 18.03 7.67
N ARG A 104 1.48 17.96 7.14
CA ARG A 104 1.83 18.35 5.76
C ARG A 104 1.12 17.45 4.73
N PHE A 105 1.15 16.13 4.93
CA PHE A 105 0.37 15.18 4.12
C PHE A 105 -1.13 15.49 4.18
N SER A 106 -1.65 15.69 5.39
CA SER A 106 -3.07 15.97 5.60
C SER A 106 -3.51 17.28 4.94
N ASP A 107 -2.71 18.35 5.03
CA ASP A 107 -2.99 19.62 4.35
C ASP A 107 -3.04 19.44 2.83
N MET A 108 -2.13 18.63 2.27
CA MET A 108 -2.00 18.46 0.83
C MET A 108 -3.10 17.56 0.23
N PHE A 109 -3.39 16.43 0.89
CA PHE A 109 -4.21 15.37 0.30
C PHE A 109 -5.59 15.23 0.95
N ILE A 110 -5.75 15.55 2.23
CA ILE A 110 -6.99 15.26 3.00
C ILE A 110 -7.86 16.50 3.19
N LYS A 111 -7.27 17.63 3.60
CA LYS A 111 -7.97 18.86 4.01
C LYS A 111 -9.05 19.31 3.02
N ASP A 112 -8.72 19.24 1.74
CA ASP A 112 -9.56 19.72 0.65
C ASP A 112 -10.34 18.58 -0.04
N TRP A 113 -10.51 17.42 0.60
CA TRP A 113 -11.18 16.24 0.03
C TRP A 113 -12.59 16.56 -0.51
N ASN A 114 -13.32 17.46 0.16
CA ASN A 114 -14.68 17.85 -0.21
C ASN A 114 -14.77 18.97 -1.27
N THR A 115 -13.65 19.47 -1.78
CA THR A 115 -13.65 20.59 -2.76
C THR A 115 -14.35 20.23 -4.07
N GLY A 116 -14.50 18.94 -4.39
CA GLY A 116 -15.23 18.42 -5.55
C GLY A 116 -16.71 18.14 -5.31
N GLY A 117 -17.24 18.43 -4.12
CA GLY A 117 -18.59 18.06 -3.68
C GLY A 117 -18.58 16.94 -2.64
N GLU A 118 -19.55 16.94 -1.73
CA GLU A 118 -19.65 15.92 -0.66
C GLU A 118 -20.47 14.70 -1.08
N GLN A 119 -21.27 14.86 -2.14
CA GLN A 119 -22.13 13.80 -2.64
C GLN A 119 -21.32 12.82 -3.49
N PRO A 120 -21.46 11.51 -3.25
CA PRO A 120 -20.89 10.52 -4.14
C PRO A 120 -21.61 10.51 -5.48
N GLY A 121 -20.93 10.03 -6.52
CA GLY A 121 -21.53 9.69 -7.79
C GLY A 121 -22.60 8.59 -7.68
N PRO A 122 -23.40 8.38 -8.75
CA PRO A 122 -24.41 7.33 -8.75
C PRO A 122 -23.80 5.96 -8.40
N TRP A 123 -24.56 5.15 -7.64
CA TRP A 123 -24.15 3.79 -7.24
C TRP A 123 -22.93 3.73 -6.33
N GLN A 124 -22.57 4.83 -5.67
CA GLN A 124 -21.59 4.87 -4.60
C GLN A 124 -22.27 5.25 -3.29
N ARG A 125 -22.04 4.46 -2.24
CA ARG A 125 -22.57 4.74 -0.90
C ARG A 125 -22.01 6.03 -0.31
N GLY A 126 -20.79 6.39 -0.67
CA GLY A 126 -20.09 7.56 -0.14
C GLY A 126 -18.73 7.71 -0.79
N ARG A 127 -18.15 8.89 -0.61
CA ARG A 127 -16.78 9.18 -1.06
C ARG A 127 -15.78 8.60 -0.07
N LYS A 128 -14.68 8.01 -0.56
CA LYS A 128 -13.64 7.38 0.28
C LYS A 128 -12.24 7.86 -0.07
N LEU A 129 -11.48 8.28 0.94
CA LEU A 129 -10.04 8.44 0.84
C LEU A 129 -9.38 7.40 1.74
N VAL A 130 -8.52 6.58 1.16
CA VAL A 130 -7.85 5.47 1.83
C VAL A 130 -6.34 5.65 1.67
N ALA A 131 -5.65 5.85 2.79
CA ALA A 131 -4.19 6.00 2.83
C ALA A 131 -3.53 5.01 3.81
N GLY A 132 -4.24 3.94 4.19
CA GLY A 132 -3.76 2.98 5.19
C GLY A 132 -2.82 1.90 4.63
N LEU A 133 -2.69 1.74 3.31
CA LEU A 133 -1.75 0.78 2.74
C LEU A 133 -0.32 1.34 2.90
N PRO A 134 0.56 0.68 3.68
CA PRO A 134 1.92 1.17 3.86
C PRO A 134 2.84 0.74 2.73
N GLY A 135 3.91 1.52 2.52
CA GLY A 135 5.07 1.06 1.77
C GLY A 135 6.32 0.91 2.62
N ASN A 136 7.44 0.54 2.00
CA ASN A 136 8.69 0.31 2.72
C ASN A 136 9.31 1.61 3.24
N HIS A 137 9.04 2.76 2.63
CA HIS A 137 9.47 4.04 3.19
C HIS A 137 8.68 4.47 4.42
N ASP A 138 7.44 3.99 4.56
CA ASP A 138 6.61 4.23 5.74
C ASP A 138 7.02 3.36 6.93
N LEU A 139 7.30 2.06 6.71
CA LEU A 139 7.47 1.07 7.78
C LEU A 139 8.87 0.46 7.90
N GLY A 140 9.64 0.47 6.82
CA GLY A 140 10.70 -0.50 6.56
C GLY A 140 10.15 -1.74 5.85
N PHE A 141 10.97 -2.78 5.73
CA PHE A 141 10.61 -3.99 4.98
C PHE A 141 10.91 -5.27 5.76
N GLY A 142 9.97 -6.21 5.75
CA GLY A 142 10.14 -7.56 6.27
C GLY A 142 10.61 -7.62 7.72
N ASP A 143 11.63 -8.43 7.98
CA ASP A 143 12.20 -8.67 9.30
C ASP A 143 12.95 -7.48 9.90
N GLU A 144 13.06 -6.37 9.18
CA GLU A 144 13.68 -5.13 9.66
C GLU A 144 12.65 -4.04 10.02
N ILE A 145 11.36 -4.35 9.97
CA ILE A 145 10.29 -3.43 10.40
C ILE A 145 10.35 -3.25 11.91
N LYS A 146 10.32 -1.98 12.33
CA LYS A 146 10.21 -1.60 13.74
C LYS A 146 8.75 -1.54 14.13
N ILE A 147 8.33 -2.41 15.06
CA ILE A 147 6.96 -2.46 15.58
C ILE A 147 6.37 -1.08 15.93
N PRO A 148 7.05 -0.18 16.69
CA PRO A 148 6.44 1.10 17.01
C PRO A 148 6.29 2.04 15.80
N VAL A 149 7.05 1.85 14.72
CA VAL A 149 6.87 2.62 13.47
C VAL A 149 5.59 2.19 12.78
N ARG A 150 5.37 0.87 12.64
CA ARG A 150 4.13 0.31 12.09
C ARG A 150 2.93 0.69 12.93
N ASP A 151 3.01 0.52 14.24
CA ASP A 151 1.88 0.82 15.12
C ASP A 151 1.51 2.31 15.07
N ARG A 152 2.50 3.21 14.97
CA ARG A 152 2.26 4.64 14.72
C ARG A 152 1.59 4.88 13.37
N PHE A 153 2.07 4.28 12.29
CA PHE A 153 1.48 4.44 10.98
C PHE A 153 0.00 4.01 10.98
N SER A 154 -0.29 2.80 11.47
CA SER A 154 -1.67 2.27 11.54
C SER A 154 -2.58 3.11 12.43
N ALA A 155 -2.06 3.69 13.52
CA ALA A 155 -2.85 4.55 14.41
C ALA A 155 -3.36 5.84 13.73
N PHE A 156 -2.67 6.35 12.72
CA PHE A 156 -3.01 7.61 12.04
C PHE A 156 -3.62 7.43 10.65
N PHE A 157 -3.21 6.39 9.92
CA PHE A 157 -3.68 6.12 8.55
C PHE A 157 -4.69 4.97 8.46
N GLY A 158 -4.87 4.23 9.55
CA GLY A 158 -5.74 3.05 9.64
C GLY A 158 -5.03 1.76 9.25
N ASP A 159 -5.75 0.65 9.32
CA ASP A 159 -5.20 -0.67 9.03
C ASP A 159 -4.82 -0.83 7.55
N GLY A 160 -3.61 -1.34 7.30
CA GLY A 160 -3.13 -1.67 5.95
C GLY A 160 -3.76 -2.93 5.35
N ASN A 161 -4.30 -3.80 6.19
CA ASN A 161 -5.02 -5.01 5.79
C ASN A 161 -6.54 -4.76 5.87
N ARG A 162 -7.18 -4.50 4.73
CA ARG A 162 -8.57 -4.04 4.69
C ARG A 162 -9.34 -4.51 3.46
N VAL A 163 -10.66 -4.55 3.62
CA VAL A 163 -11.62 -4.88 2.57
C VAL A 163 -12.59 -3.72 2.40
N ASP A 164 -12.70 -3.20 1.18
CA ASP A 164 -13.68 -2.19 0.79
C ASP A 164 -14.55 -2.71 -0.33
N VAL A 165 -15.82 -2.32 -0.33
CA VAL A 165 -16.68 -2.44 -1.51
C VAL A 165 -16.80 -1.06 -2.14
N ILE A 166 -16.48 -0.98 -3.44
CA ILE A 166 -16.61 0.20 -4.28
C ILE A 166 -17.39 -0.21 -5.53
N GLY A 167 -18.60 0.33 -5.70
CA GLY A 167 -19.51 -0.11 -6.75
C GLY A 167 -19.76 -1.61 -6.69
N ASN A 168 -19.45 -2.32 -7.77
CA ASN A 168 -19.58 -3.78 -7.92
C ASN A 168 -18.28 -4.55 -7.73
N HIS A 169 -17.26 -3.95 -7.13
CA HIS A 169 -15.95 -4.58 -6.88
C HIS A 169 -15.63 -4.61 -5.40
N THR A 170 -14.90 -5.65 -4.99
CA THR A 170 -14.22 -5.67 -3.70
C THR A 170 -12.78 -5.23 -3.89
N ILE A 171 -12.31 -4.28 -3.11
CA ILE A 171 -10.92 -3.84 -3.07
C ILE A 171 -10.28 -4.39 -1.80
N VAL A 172 -9.20 -5.14 -1.96
CA VAL A 172 -8.47 -5.77 -0.85
C VAL A 172 -7.08 -5.16 -0.79
N SER A 173 -6.80 -4.40 0.27
CA SER A 173 -5.44 -3.89 0.53
C SER A 173 -4.74 -4.81 1.52
N VAL A 174 -3.46 -5.10 1.28
CA VAL A 174 -2.65 -5.97 2.14
C VAL A 174 -1.32 -5.31 2.45
N ASP A 175 -0.97 -5.25 3.73
CA ASP A 175 0.35 -4.85 4.20
C ASP A 175 1.39 -5.94 3.83
N THR A 176 1.83 -5.90 2.58
CA THR A 176 2.75 -6.89 2.04
C THR A 176 4.18 -6.70 2.54
N VAL A 177 4.56 -5.48 2.97
CA VAL A 177 5.89 -5.23 3.56
C VAL A 177 6.04 -5.94 4.91
N SER A 178 5.00 -5.94 5.74
CA SER A 178 4.97 -6.74 6.98
C SER A 178 4.81 -8.24 6.71
N LEU A 179 4.00 -8.61 5.71
CA LEU A 179 3.82 -10.02 5.31
C LEU A 179 5.14 -10.69 4.94
N SER A 180 6.04 -9.98 4.25
CA SER A 180 7.36 -10.50 3.84
C SER A 180 8.30 -10.87 4.99
N ALA A 181 7.96 -10.54 6.25
CA ALA A 181 8.70 -11.06 7.40
C ALA A 181 8.45 -12.58 7.61
N ASP A 182 7.34 -13.14 7.13
CA ASP A 182 6.98 -14.57 7.21
C ASP A 182 7.83 -15.46 6.30
N SER A 183 8.49 -14.88 5.30
CA SER A 183 9.38 -15.56 4.36
C SER A 183 10.86 -15.21 4.57
N SER A 184 11.19 -14.52 5.67
CA SER A 184 12.55 -14.09 5.96
C SER A 184 13.40 -15.19 6.64
N ASP A 185 14.66 -15.29 6.25
CA ASP A 185 15.67 -16.16 6.88
C ASP A 185 15.88 -15.84 8.38
N ALA A 186 15.52 -14.63 8.82
CA ALA A 186 15.62 -14.20 10.22
C ALA A 186 14.67 -14.95 11.17
N LEU A 187 13.62 -15.62 10.66
CA LEU A 187 12.73 -16.47 11.46
C LEU A 187 13.47 -17.61 12.18
N THR A 188 14.61 -18.04 11.65
CA THR A 188 15.47 -19.06 12.30
C THR A 188 16.13 -18.55 13.59
N ARG A 189 16.17 -17.22 13.79
CA ARG A 189 16.95 -16.55 14.84
C ARG A 189 16.13 -15.63 15.73
N ALA A 190 14.93 -15.23 15.30
CA ALA A 190 14.06 -14.30 16.02
C ALA A 190 12.58 -14.61 15.81
N ASP A 191 11.76 -14.26 16.81
CA ASP A 191 10.31 -14.29 16.69
C ASP A 191 9.83 -13.01 16.00
N LEU A 192 9.33 -13.14 14.76
CA LEU A 192 8.81 -12.04 13.95
C LEU A 192 7.29 -12.04 13.87
N LYS A 193 6.60 -12.89 14.65
CA LYS A 193 5.12 -13.01 14.60
C LYS A 193 4.43 -11.67 14.76
N SER A 194 4.92 -10.84 15.67
CA SER A 194 4.36 -9.51 15.88
C SER A 194 4.36 -8.64 14.63
N ILE A 195 5.23 -8.90 13.63
CA ILE A 195 5.28 -8.21 12.33
C ILE A 195 4.29 -8.85 11.34
N TYR A 196 4.44 -10.13 11.01
CA TYR A 196 3.72 -10.75 9.89
C TYR A 196 2.35 -11.36 10.26
N GLU A 197 2.14 -11.72 11.53
CA GLU A 197 0.93 -12.43 11.97
C GLU A 197 -0.36 -11.65 11.71
N PRO A 198 -0.43 -10.32 11.88
CA PRO A 198 -1.62 -9.54 11.53
C PRO A 198 -2.05 -9.70 10.06
N ALA A 199 -1.09 -9.69 9.12
CA ALA A 199 -1.36 -9.90 7.71
C ALA A 199 -1.82 -11.35 7.43
N ASN A 200 -1.19 -12.32 8.08
CA ASN A 200 -1.60 -13.73 7.96
C ASN A 200 -3.00 -14.00 8.50
N ILE A 201 -3.35 -13.47 9.67
CA ILE A 201 -4.70 -13.57 10.26
C ILE A 201 -5.72 -12.92 9.31
N PHE A 202 -5.39 -11.77 8.72
CA PHE A 202 -6.25 -11.16 7.72
C PHE A 202 -6.47 -12.07 6.51
N LEU A 203 -5.40 -12.61 5.91
CA LEU A 203 -5.49 -13.50 4.74
C LEU A 203 -6.25 -14.80 5.03
N GLN A 204 -6.17 -15.34 6.26
CA GLN A 204 -6.96 -16.49 6.68
C GLN A 204 -8.47 -16.18 6.71
N ASN A 205 -8.84 -14.94 7.05
CA ASN A 205 -10.22 -14.53 7.23
C ASN A 205 -10.80 -13.74 6.04
N VAL A 206 -9.98 -13.42 5.03
CA VAL A 206 -10.32 -12.47 3.96
C VAL A 206 -11.58 -12.85 3.19
N GLN A 207 -11.81 -14.15 2.93
CA GLN A 207 -13.03 -14.62 2.26
C GLN A 207 -14.29 -14.23 3.04
N SER A 208 -14.29 -14.46 4.35
CA SER A 208 -15.41 -14.09 5.22
C SER A 208 -15.55 -12.57 5.31
N LEU A 209 -14.45 -11.83 5.39
CA LEU A 209 -14.46 -10.37 5.42
C LEU A 209 -15.04 -9.77 4.13
N LYS A 210 -14.67 -10.31 2.96
CA LYS A 210 -15.25 -9.95 1.65
C LYS A 210 -16.75 -10.18 1.64
N GLN A 211 -17.20 -11.37 2.02
CA GLN A 211 -18.63 -11.70 2.09
C GLN A 211 -19.40 -10.77 3.04
N LYS A 212 -18.84 -10.47 4.23
CA LYS A 212 -19.43 -9.50 5.18
C LYS A 212 -19.56 -8.11 4.56
N ALA A 213 -18.52 -7.65 3.87
CA ALA A 213 -18.48 -6.32 3.27
C ALA A 213 -19.48 -6.21 2.10
N VAL A 214 -19.52 -7.21 1.22
CA VAL A 214 -20.47 -7.27 0.09
C VAL A 214 -21.91 -7.33 0.59
N GLU A 215 -22.21 -8.21 1.55
CA GLU A 215 -23.58 -8.30 2.09
C GLU A 215 -23.98 -6.99 2.77
N LYS A 216 -23.09 -6.35 3.54
CA LYS A 216 -23.35 -5.04 4.16
C LYS A 216 -23.68 -3.98 3.11
N GLU A 217 -23.00 -4.01 1.97
CA GLU A 217 -23.25 -3.07 0.88
C GLU A 217 -24.57 -3.38 0.16
N LEU A 218 -24.84 -4.64 -0.16
CA LEU A 218 -26.10 -5.04 -0.80
C LEU A 218 -27.32 -4.73 0.08
N ARG A 219 -27.23 -4.93 1.40
CA ARG A 219 -28.29 -4.54 2.35
C ARG A 219 -28.60 -3.06 2.29
N PHE A 220 -27.56 -2.22 2.27
CA PHE A 220 -27.70 -0.78 2.15
C PHE A 220 -28.49 -0.41 0.88
N TRP A 221 -28.16 -1.02 -0.27
CA TRP A 221 -28.86 -0.77 -1.53
C TRP A 221 -30.30 -1.32 -1.57
N ARG A 222 -30.61 -2.36 -0.79
CA ARG A 222 -31.98 -2.87 -0.60
C ARG A 222 -32.81 -2.02 0.38
N GLY A 223 -32.23 -1.00 1.01
CA GLY A 223 -32.88 -0.22 2.06
C GLY A 223 -33.08 -1.00 3.37
N GLU A 224 -32.32 -2.09 3.55
CA GLU A 224 -32.31 -2.87 4.79
C GLU A 224 -31.44 -2.17 5.84
N VAL A 225 -31.81 -2.28 7.13
CA VAL A 225 -31.05 -1.66 8.22
C VAL A 225 -29.63 -2.24 8.24
N GLY A 226 -28.64 -1.36 8.00
CA GLY A 226 -27.25 -1.75 7.76
C GLY A 226 -26.47 -2.21 9.01
N GLU A 227 -27.06 -2.06 10.20
CA GLU A 227 -26.51 -2.54 11.45
C GLU A 227 -27.52 -3.46 12.11
N VAL A 228 -27.01 -4.56 12.66
CA VAL A 228 -27.80 -5.41 13.55
C VAL A 228 -28.07 -4.52 14.76
N ALA A 229 -29.32 -4.10 14.92
CA ALA A 229 -29.74 -3.43 16.14
C ALA A 229 -29.59 -4.43 17.28
N PHE A 230 -28.45 -4.40 17.97
CA PHE A 230 -28.28 -5.15 19.20
C PHE A 230 -29.32 -4.60 20.18
N LYS A 231 -30.23 -5.46 20.62
CA LYS A 231 -31.08 -5.11 21.75
C LYS A 231 -30.16 -4.86 22.93
N HIS A 232 -30.40 -3.78 23.67
CA HIS A 232 -29.70 -3.56 24.93
C HIS A 232 -30.25 -4.55 25.97
N GLU A 233 -29.67 -5.75 25.98
CA GLU A 233 -30.04 -6.85 26.86
C GLU A 233 -28.81 -7.24 27.69
N VAL A 234 -29.01 -7.39 29.01
CA VAL A 234 -27.93 -7.78 29.93
C VAL A 234 -27.93 -9.29 30.03
N GLU A 235 -26.87 -9.93 29.53
CA GLU A 235 -26.70 -11.38 29.58
C GLU A 235 -25.61 -11.78 30.57
N ASP A 236 -25.77 -12.96 31.17
CA ASP A 236 -24.73 -13.58 32.01
C ASP A 236 -23.59 -14.08 31.11
N VAL A 237 -22.37 -13.61 31.37
CA VAL A 237 -21.16 -14.00 30.61
C VAL A 237 -20.93 -15.51 30.64
N SER A 238 -21.41 -16.21 31.68
CA SER A 238 -21.30 -17.67 31.78
C SER A 238 -22.32 -18.45 30.93
N ARG A 239 -23.35 -17.78 30.40
CA ARG A 239 -24.44 -18.37 29.60
C ARG A 239 -24.94 -17.41 28.51
N PRO A 240 -24.11 -17.07 27.52
CA PRO A 240 -24.53 -16.17 26.44
C PRO A 240 -25.64 -16.81 25.59
N ASN A 241 -26.63 -16.01 25.19
CA ASN A 241 -27.64 -16.42 24.22
C ASN A 241 -27.11 -16.22 22.79
N LEU A 242 -26.77 -17.33 22.13
CA LEU A 242 -26.19 -17.30 20.78
C LEU A 242 -27.23 -17.49 19.67
N ASP A 243 -28.51 -17.68 20.00
CA ASP A 243 -29.55 -18.03 19.03
C ASP A 243 -29.86 -16.89 18.03
N ASN A 244 -29.62 -15.64 18.44
CA ASN A 244 -29.89 -14.45 17.65
C ASN A 244 -28.62 -13.79 17.09
N VAL A 245 -27.48 -14.47 17.13
CA VAL A 245 -26.26 -13.92 16.54
C VAL A 245 -26.41 -13.92 15.02
N PRO A 246 -26.30 -12.75 14.36
CA PRO A 246 -26.36 -12.68 12.90
C PRO A 246 -25.18 -13.45 12.31
N HIS A 247 -25.45 -14.63 11.78
CA HIS A 247 -24.48 -15.41 11.05
C HIS A 247 -24.67 -15.18 9.55
N LEU A 248 -23.58 -14.93 8.84
CA LEU A 248 -23.60 -15.06 7.39
C LEU A 248 -23.86 -16.53 7.08
N ASN A 249 -24.91 -16.79 6.33
CA ASN A 249 -25.18 -18.13 5.83
C ASN A 249 -24.29 -18.35 4.59
N PRO A 250 -23.25 -19.21 4.66
CA PRO A 250 -22.31 -19.40 3.55
C PRO A 250 -23.01 -19.92 2.29
N ASP A 251 -24.05 -20.73 2.47
CA ASP A 251 -24.82 -21.33 1.38
C ASP A 251 -25.78 -20.33 0.71
N LYS A 252 -26.00 -19.16 1.34
CA LYS A 252 -26.76 -18.02 0.78
C LYS A 252 -25.88 -16.81 0.48
N ALA A 253 -24.55 -16.94 0.53
CA ALA A 253 -23.66 -15.86 0.15
C ALA A 253 -23.86 -15.54 -1.34
N ASN A 254 -24.67 -14.52 -1.61
CA ASN A 254 -24.99 -14.05 -2.96
C ASN A 254 -23.72 -13.46 -3.58
N GLY A 255 -22.92 -14.28 -4.26
CA GLY A 255 -21.84 -13.89 -5.16
C GLY A 255 -20.64 -13.18 -4.52
N ASP A 256 -19.43 -13.69 -4.77
CA ASP A 256 -18.21 -12.92 -4.52
C ASP A 256 -18.05 -11.87 -5.63
N PHE A 257 -17.96 -10.59 -5.28
CA PHE A 257 -17.66 -9.55 -6.27
C PHE A 257 -16.24 -9.72 -6.84
N PRO A 258 -16.02 -9.38 -8.12
CA PRO A 258 -14.68 -9.31 -8.69
C PRO A 258 -13.76 -8.49 -7.78
N THR A 259 -12.57 -9.04 -7.49
CA THR A 259 -11.66 -8.46 -6.51
C THR A 259 -10.49 -7.74 -7.16
N ILE A 260 -10.20 -6.54 -6.67
CA ILE A 260 -8.99 -5.77 -6.99
C ILE A 260 -8.06 -5.89 -5.78
N LEU A 261 -6.85 -6.42 -6.01
CA LEU A 261 -5.79 -6.47 -5.00
C LEU A 261 -4.98 -5.17 -5.03
N LEU A 262 -4.75 -4.57 -3.86
CA LEU A 262 -3.79 -3.49 -3.66
C LEU A 262 -2.64 -3.97 -2.78
N SER A 263 -1.42 -3.79 -3.25
CA SER A 263 -0.19 -3.92 -2.47
C SER A 263 0.67 -2.68 -2.70
N HIS A 264 1.68 -2.46 -1.87
CA HIS A 264 2.71 -1.49 -2.22
C HIS A 264 3.76 -2.17 -3.11
N VAL A 265 4.31 -3.28 -2.64
CA VAL A 265 5.31 -4.07 -3.37
C VAL A 265 4.64 -4.93 -4.45
N PRO A 266 5.10 -4.88 -5.71
CA PRO A 266 4.53 -5.63 -6.81
C PRO A 266 4.63 -7.15 -6.64
N LEU A 267 3.71 -7.90 -7.26
CA LEU A 267 3.78 -9.35 -7.27
C LEU A 267 5.03 -9.85 -8.03
N TYR A 268 5.54 -11.02 -7.63
CA TYR A 268 6.69 -11.66 -8.24
C TYR A 268 6.51 -11.81 -9.76
N ARG A 269 7.60 -11.59 -10.50
CA ARG A 269 7.70 -11.84 -11.94
C ARG A 269 9.11 -12.32 -12.26
N ASP A 270 9.27 -13.13 -13.29
CA ASP A 270 10.60 -13.60 -13.68
C ASP A 270 11.49 -12.43 -14.08
N PRO A 271 12.80 -12.46 -13.73
CA PRO A 271 13.73 -11.42 -14.15
C PRO A 271 13.69 -11.16 -15.66
N GLY A 272 13.60 -9.89 -16.04
CA GLY A 272 13.51 -9.50 -17.46
C GLY A 272 12.12 -9.62 -18.07
N THR A 273 11.06 -9.82 -17.28
CA THR A 273 9.67 -9.70 -17.76
C THR A 273 9.37 -8.23 -18.10
N PRO A 274 9.12 -7.87 -19.37
CA PRO A 274 8.91 -6.49 -19.77
C PRO A 274 7.62 -5.91 -19.18
N CYS A 275 7.71 -4.67 -18.69
CA CYS A 275 6.62 -3.83 -18.19
C CYS A 275 5.71 -3.25 -19.30
N GLY A 276 6.19 -3.26 -20.55
CA GLY A 276 5.45 -2.75 -21.69
C GLY A 276 5.79 -1.29 -22.06
N PRO A 277 5.13 -0.77 -23.10
CA PRO A 277 5.50 0.49 -23.78
C PRO A 277 5.20 1.75 -23.00
N LEU A 278 4.40 1.67 -21.93
CA LEU A 278 3.99 2.82 -21.12
C LEU A 278 5.00 3.17 -20.02
N ARG A 279 6.06 2.38 -19.83
CA ARG A 279 7.17 2.69 -18.93
C ARG A 279 8.02 3.82 -19.51
N GLU A 280 8.06 4.98 -18.86
CA GLU A 280 8.60 6.21 -19.45
C GLU A 280 10.12 6.27 -19.40
N HIS A 281 10.72 5.90 -18.26
CA HIS A 281 12.15 5.97 -18.05
C HIS A 281 12.88 4.89 -18.86
N TRP A 282 12.26 3.72 -19.00
CA TRP A 282 12.82 2.56 -19.67
C TRP A 282 11.86 1.97 -20.71
N PRO A 283 11.76 2.57 -21.91
CA PRO A 283 10.91 2.02 -22.96
C PRO A 283 11.41 0.65 -23.44
N PRO A 284 10.52 -0.22 -23.94
CA PRO A 284 10.87 -1.55 -24.45
C PRO A 284 11.95 -1.51 -25.53
N LEU A 285 12.76 -2.56 -25.59
CA LEU A 285 13.71 -2.76 -26.68
C LEU A 285 12.98 -2.83 -28.04
N PRO A 286 13.58 -2.29 -29.12
CA PRO A 286 13.02 -2.40 -30.45
C PRO A 286 12.81 -3.87 -30.83
N LYS A 287 11.62 -4.19 -31.34
CA LYS A 287 11.31 -5.54 -31.82
C LYS A 287 12.20 -5.88 -33.02
N PRO A 288 12.88 -7.04 -33.05
CA PRO A 288 13.51 -7.56 -34.26
C PRO A 288 12.46 -7.76 -35.36
N ALA A 289 12.86 -7.54 -36.62
CA ALA A 289 11.97 -7.71 -37.76
C ALA A 289 11.44 -9.17 -37.82
N GLY A 290 10.11 -9.33 -37.80
CA GLY A 290 9.43 -10.63 -37.91
C GLY A 290 8.87 -11.21 -36.60
N LEU A 291 9.06 -10.56 -35.45
CA LEU A 291 8.45 -10.99 -34.17
C LEU A 291 7.17 -10.21 -33.87
N THR A 292 6.11 -10.92 -33.46
CA THR A 292 4.85 -10.33 -32.98
C THR A 292 4.94 -9.92 -31.51
N GLU A 293 5.65 -10.72 -30.72
CA GLU A 293 5.79 -10.55 -29.27
C GLU A 293 6.91 -9.58 -28.86
N PRO A 294 6.83 -8.95 -27.67
CA PRO A 294 7.93 -8.18 -27.09
C PRO A 294 9.20 -9.02 -26.88
N VAL A 295 10.36 -8.36 -26.84
CA VAL A 295 11.63 -9.01 -26.49
C VAL A 295 11.52 -9.53 -25.05
N LYS A 296 11.80 -10.83 -24.84
CA LYS A 296 11.83 -11.45 -23.50
C LYS A 296 13.06 -12.38 -23.41
N PRO A 297 13.98 -12.17 -22.44
CA PRO A 297 13.95 -11.14 -21.42
C PRO A 297 14.32 -9.74 -21.94
N ASP A 298 13.67 -8.70 -21.42
CA ASP A 298 14.04 -7.29 -21.58
C ASP A 298 14.35 -6.70 -20.19
N HIS A 299 15.59 -6.88 -19.75
CA HIS A 299 16.05 -6.41 -18.43
C HIS A 299 16.02 -4.89 -18.28
N ARG A 300 15.99 -4.12 -19.38
CA ARG A 300 15.95 -2.67 -19.32
C ARG A 300 14.53 -2.20 -18.99
N ASN A 301 13.53 -2.74 -19.68
CA ASN A 301 12.13 -2.40 -19.45
C ASN A 301 11.52 -3.11 -18.23
N ALA A 302 12.10 -4.22 -17.76
CA ALA A 302 11.62 -4.97 -16.60
C ALA A 302 11.93 -4.30 -15.25
N ILE A 303 11.11 -4.58 -14.23
CA ILE A 303 11.49 -4.33 -12.83
C ILE A 303 12.62 -5.29 -12.48
N SER A 304 13.71 -4.79 -11.89
CA SER A 304 14.78 -5.67 -11.43
C SER A 304 14.33 -6.47 -10.21
N VAL A 305 14.50 -7.79 -10.24
CA VAL A 305 14.22 -8.65 -9.09
C VAL A 305 15.43 -8.59 -8.15
N SER A 306 15.44 -7.58 -7.29
CA SER A 306 16.53 -7.29 -6.36
C SER A 306 15.99 -6.88 -4.99
N ARG A 307 16.82 -7.08 -3.96
CA ARG A 307 16.56 -6.65 -2.58
C ARG A 307 17.77 -5.93 -2.01
N GLY A 308 17.54 -5.08 -1.02
CA GLY A 308 18.60 -4.40 -0.29
C GLY A 308 18.16 -4.04 1.13
N TYR A 309 18.79 -3.03 1.71
CA TYR A 309 18.45 -2.56 3.06
C TYR A 309 17.03 -1.99 3.09
N GLN A 310 16.13 -2.67 3.79
CA GLN A 310 14.72 -2.26 3.96
C GLN A 310 13.95 -2.01 2.64
N TYR A 311 14.27 -2.74 1.57
CA TYR A 311 13.45 -2.75 0.35
C TYR A 311 13.59 -4.05 -0.44
N GLN A 312 12.55 -4.36 -1.23
CA GLN A 312 12.55 -5.43 -2.22
C GLN A 312 11.59 -5.08 -3.34
N ASN A 313 12.08 -5.10 -4.59
CA ASN A 313 11.33 -4.54 -5.72
C ASN A 313 10.09 -5.34 -6.15
N VAL A 314 10.00 -6.61 -5.76
CA VAL A 314 8.86 -7.50 -6.01
C VAL A 314 8.75 -8.51 -4.86
N LEU A 315 7.55 -8.99 -4.53
CA LEU A 315 7.37 -10.04 -3.54
C LEU A 315 8.05 -11.36 -3.94
N SER A 316 8.19 -12.30 -3.00
CA SER A 316 8.59 -13.67 -3.32
C SER A 316 7.49 -14.37 -4.16
N GLU A 317 7.87 -15.37 -4.95
CA GLU A 317 6.88 -16.16 -5.71
C GLU A 317 5.89 -16.86 -4.77
N GLU A 318 6.38 -17.38 -3.64
CA GLU A 318 5.54 -18.03 -2.63
C GLU A 318 4.52 -17.06 -2.04
N ASP A 319 4.95 -15.87 -1.60
CA ASP A 319 4.06 -14.86 -1.03
C ASP A 319 3.04 -14.38 -2.06
N SER A 320 3.47 -14.20 -3.32
CA SER A 320 2.58 -13.77 -4.41
C SER A 320 1.49 -14.80 -4.70
N VAL A 321 1.86 -16.09 -4.74
CA VAL A 321 0.91 -17.19 -4.95
C VAL A 321 -0.03 -17.34 -3.76
N LYS A 322 0.50 -17.29 -2.53
CA LYS A 322 -0.29 -17.32 -1.28
C LYS A 322 -1.30 -16.19 -1.26
N LEU A 323 -0.87 -14.97 -1.52
CA LEU A 323 -1.69 -13.75 -1.52
C LEU A 323 -2.87 -13.86 -2.49
N VAL A 324 -2.61 -14.15 -3.77
CA VAL A 324 -3.65 -14.24 -4.80
C VAL A 324 -4.64 -15.39 -4.51
N LYS A 325 -4.15 -16.54 -4.03
CA LYS A 325 -4.99 -17.69 -3.70
C LYS A 325 -5.87 -17.45 -2.46
N SER A 326 -5.31 -16.87 -1.40
CA SER A 326 -6.06 -16.56 -0.18
C SER A 326 -7.19 -15.57 -0.44
N ILE A 327 -6.94 -14.54 -1.26
CA ILE A 327 -7.93 -13.49 -1.56
C ILE A 327 -9.04 -14.00 -2.49
N GLY A 328 -8.70 -14.84 -3.48
CA GLY A 328 -9.67 -15.41 -4.43
C GLY A 328 -10.35 -14.37 -5.32
N ASN A 329 -10.80 -14.81 -6.50
CA ASN A 329 -11.51 -13.95 -7.47
C ASN A 329 -10.79 -12.62 -7.80
N VAL A 330 -9.45 -12.62 -7.75
CA VAL A 330 -8.64 -11.44 -8.08
C VAL A 330 -8.64 -11.27 -9.59
N VAL A 331 -9.23 -10.19 -10.09
CA VAL A 331 -9.32 -9.87 -11.52
C VAL A 331 -8.29 -8.81 -11.94
N HIS A 332 -7.80 -8.02 -10.98
CA HIS A 332 -6.79 -7.01 -11.19
C HIS A 332 -5.95 -6.80 -9.93
N ALA A 333 -4.70 -6.37 -10.09
CA ALA A 333 -3.86 -5.93 -9.00
C ALA A 333 -3.23 -4.55 -9.31
N PHE A 334 -3.06 -3.73 -8.28
CA PHE A 334 -2.31 -2.48 -8.36
C PHE A 334 -1.21 -2.43 -7.29
N SER A 335 0.00 -2.04 -7.69
CA SER A 335 1.17 -1.85 -6.83
C SER A 335 1.77 -0.45 -6.94
N GLY A 336 2.68 -0.04 -6.04
CA GLY A 336 3.30 1.30 -6.02
C GLY A 336 4.81 1.33 -6.30
N ASP A 337 5.59 0.46 -5.65
CA ASP A 337 7.05 0.57 -5.45
C ASP A 337 7.96 0.90 -6.68
N ASP A 338 7.59 0.61 -7.94
CA ASP A 338 8.50 0.77 -9.11
C ASP A 338 8.69 2.21 -9.60
N HIS A 339 8.05 3.21 -8.97
CA HIS A 339 8.02 4.64 -9.31
C HIS A 339 7.55 4.98 -10.74
N ASP A 340 7.67 4.10 -11.72
CA ASP A 340 7.25 4.24 -13.12
C ASP A 340 6.13 3.24 -13.43
N TYR A 341 5.48 3.41 -14.58
CA TYR A 341 4.39 2.51 -14.99
C TYR A 341 4.94 1.13 -15.38
N CYS A 342 4.37 0.08 -14.81
CA CYS A 342 4.64 -1.29 -15.23
C CYS A 342 3.36 -2.09 -15.35
N GLU A 343 3.16 -2.81 -16.45
CA GLU A 343 2.01 -3.67 -16.63
C GLU A 343 2.43 -5.07 -17.02
N VAL A 344 1.94 -6.06 -16.28
CA VAL A 344 2.20 -7.47 -16.54
C VAL A 344 0.95 -8.32 -16.36
N VAL A 345 0.89 -9.45 -17.06
CA VAL A 345 -0.07 -10.51 -16.79
C VAL A 345 0.68 -11.67 -16.17
N HIS A 346 0.22 -12.10 -15.00
CA HIS A 346 0.88 -13.13 -14.20
C HIS A 346 0.64 -14.54 -14.74
N SER A 347 1.39 -15.50 -14.22
CA SER A 347 1.25 -16.94 -14.49
C SER A 347 -0.07 -17.52 -13.98
N ASP A 348 -0.38 -18.74 -14.43
CA ASP A 348 -1.53 -19.52 -13.96
C ASP A 348 -1.51 -19.76 -12.44
N SER A 349 -0.33 -19.87 -11.83
CA SER A 349 -0.15 -19.99 -10.37
C SER A 349 -0.72 -18.80 -9.60
N LYS A 350 -0.81 -17.64 -10.25
CA LYS A 350 -1.36 -16.37 -9.76
C LYS A 350 -2.61 -15.97 -10.57
N ASN A 351 -3.39 -16.97 -11.01
CA ASN A 351 -4.70 -16.80 -11.66
C ASN A 351 -4.71 -15.89 -12.89
N LYS A 352 -3.58 -15.73 -13.60
CA LYS A 352 -3.47 -14.78 -14.74
C LYS A 352 -3.88 -13.36 -14.40
N VAL A 353 -3.68 -12.93 -13.14
CA VAL A 353 -4.01 -11.58 -12.70
C VAL A 353 -3.23 -10.58 -13.56
N ARG A 354 -3.93 -9.58 -14.08
CA ARG A 354 -3.30 -8.40 -14.70
C ARG A 354 -2.93 -7.45 -13.57
N GLU A 355 -1.66 -7.09 -13.47
CA GLU A 355 -1.15 -6.16 -12.48
C GLU A 355 -0.63 -4.89 -13.16
N ILE A 356 -0.97 -3.74 -12.59
CA ILE A 356 -0.38 -2.44 -12.94
C ILE A 356 0.37 -1.89 -11.72
N THR A 357 1.67 -1.73 -11.82
CA THR A 357 2.44 -0.89 -10.91
C THR A 357 2.20 0.57 -11.30
N VAL A 358 1.57 1.30 -10.39
CA VAL A 358 1.12 2.67 -10.56
C VAL A 358 2.32 3.58 -10.45
N LYS A 359 2.58 4.30 -11.54
CA LYS A 359 3.55 5.38 -11.62
C LYS A 359 3.39 6.39 -10.46
N SER A 360 4.52 6.82 -9.90
CA SER A 360 4.58 7.75 -8.78
C SER A 360 3.92 9.10 -9.10
N LEU A 361 3.24 9.67 -8.09
CA LEU A 361 2.73 11.03 -8.15
C LEU A 361 3.84 12.09 -8.05
N ASN A 362 4.99 11.74 -7.46
CA ASN A 362 6.04 12.69 -7.11
C ASN A 362 7.13 12.79 -8.18
N MET A 363 7.38 14.02 -8.65
CA MET A 363 8.46 14.27 -9.61
C MET A 363 9.86 13.93 -9.11
N ALA A 364 10.06 13.90 -7.79
CA ALA A 364 11.36 13.57 -7.20
C ALA A 364 11.78 12.11 -7.48
N MET A 365 10.85 11.25 -7.90
CA MET A 365 11.09 9.84 -8.21
C MET A 365 11.52 9.57 -9.65
N GLY A 366 12.00 10.60 -10.36
CA GLY A 366 12.47 10.48 -11.74
C GLY A 366 11.34 10.54 -12.77
N VAL A 367 10.16 10.99 -12.32
CA VAL A 367 8.91 10.93 -13.09
C VAL A 367 8.44 12.34 -13.46
N PRO A 368 8.39 12.71 -14.75
CA PRO A 368 8.19 14.11 -15.13
C PRO A 368 6.74 14.61 -14.99
N THR A 369 5.77 13.70 -14.91
CA THR A 369 4.34 14.02 -14.80
C THR A 369 3.68 13.19 -13.68
N PRO A 370 2.73 13.76 -12.90
CA PRO A 370 2.17 13.04 -11.76
C PRO A 370 1.39 11.81 -12.23
N GLY A 371 1.75 10.62 -11.73
CA GLY A 371 1.09 9.37 -12.06
C GLY A 371 -0.15 9.08 -11.21
N PHE A 372 -1.15 8.46 -11.83
CA PHE A 372 -2.31 7.84 -11.19
C PHE A 372 -2.97 6.88 -12.18
N VAL A 373 -3.75 5.92 -11.67
CA VAL A 373 -4.55 4.99 -12.49
C VAL A 373 -5.99 4.99 -11.98
N MET A 374 -6.97 4.96 -12.89
CA MET A 374 -8.40 4.94 -12.55
C MET A 374 -9.02 3.57 -12.76
#